data_AF-A0A433CM92-F1
#
_entry.id   AF-A0A433CM92-F1
#
_cell.length_a   1.000
_cell.length_b   1.000
_cell.length_c   1.000
_cell.angle_alpha   90.00
_cell.angle_beta   90.00
_cell.angle_gamma   90.00
#
_symmetry.space_group_name_H-M   'P 1'
#
loop_
_entity.id
_entity.type
_entity.pdbx_description
1 polymer ?
#
loop_
_entity_poly.entity_id
_entity_poly.type
_entity_poly.pdbx_seq_one_letter_code
_entity_poly.pdbx_strand_id
1 'polypeptide(L)'
;MTLAISIATAVLLAVFIVIRTIKKNNNAAKQVVAARGKWGLPITEREQYDEDYVNINMAISYAHTEADLIRCVQDISRFKNKYKHIKSVTTDFEALLKEAGKQEARICT
;
A
#
# COMPACT_ATOMS: atom_id res chain seq x y z
N MET A 1 -38.51 -32.32 -1.25
CA MET A 1 -37.21 -31.83 -1.75
C MET A 1 -37.08 -30.31 -1.54
N THR A 2 -37.30 -29.82 -0.31
CA THR A 2 -37.43 -28.37 -0.01
C THR A 2 -36.54 -27.89 1.13
N LEU A 3 -35.94 -28.80 1.92
CA LEU A 3 -35.09 -28.43 3.06
C LEU A 3 -33.65 -28.05 2.67
N ALA A 4 -33.09 -28.67 1.64
CA ALA A 4 -31.68 -28.49 1.25
C ALA A 4 -31.39 -27.12 0.61
N ILE A 5 -32.37 -26.51 -0.06
CA ILE A 5 -32.23 -25.20 -0.72
C ILE A 5 -32.15 -24.07 0.32
N SER A 6 -32.80 -24.23 1.48
CA SER A 6 -32.84 -23.20 2.53
C SER A 6 -31.53 -23.07 3.31
N ILE A 7 -30.77 -24.16 3.45
CA ILE A 7 -29.48 -24.14 4.16
C ILE A 7 -28.41 -23.48 3.27
N ALA A 8 -28.40 -23.81 1.97
CA ALA A 8 -27.45 -23.23 1.02
C ALA A 8 -27.61 -21.71 0.89
N THR A 9 -28.84 -21.20 0.85
CA THR A 9 -29.11 -19.75 0.80
C THR A 9 -28.74 -19.04 2.10
N ALA A 10 -28.96 -19.67 3.27
CA ALA A 10 -28.55 -19.12 4.55
C ALA A 10 -27.02 -19.01 4.70
N VAL A 11 -26.28 -20.02 4.22
CA VAL A 11 -24.81 -20.01 4.25
C VAL A 11 -24.25 -18.91 3.35
N LEU A 12 -24.78 -18.77 2.13
CA LEU A 12 -24.36 -17.70 1.21
C LEU A 12 -24.65 -16.31 1.77
N LEU A 13 -25.80 -16.13 2.44
CA LEU A 13 -26.15 -14.86 3.08
C LEU A 13 -25.20 -14.53 4.25
N ALA A 14 -24.84 -15.53 5.07
CA ALA A 14 -23.89 -15.35 6.16
C ALA A 14 -22.50 -14.96 5.64
N VAL A 15 -22.00 -15.63 4.60
CA VAL A 15 -20.71 -15.30 3.96
C VAL A 15 -20.73 -13.87 3.41
N PHE A 16 -21.83 -13.46 2.76
CA PHE A 16 -21.98 -12.12 2.22
C PHE A 16 -21.97 -11.03 3.30
N ILE A 17 -22.65 -11.27 4.44
CA ILE A 17 -22.66 -10.35 5.59
C ILE A 17 -21.25 -10.22 6.19
N VAL A 18 -20.53 -11.32 6.34
CA VAL A 18 -19.15 -11.32 6.85
C VAL A 18 -18.23 -10.51 5.93
N ILE A 19 -18.27 -10.75 4.62
CA ILE A 19 -17.46 -10.01 3.64
C ILE A 19 -17.77 -8.49 3.69
N ARG A 20 -19.05 -8.11 3.77
CA ARG A 20 -19.43 -6.69 3.91
C ARG A 20 -18.91 -6.07 5.19
N THR A 21 -18.94 -6.81 6.30
CA THR A 21 -18.49 -6.33 7.60
C THR A 21 -16.98 -6.11 7.60
N ILE A 22 -16.21 -7.06 7.05
CA ILE A 22 -14.75 -6.93 6.89
C ILE A 22 -14.41 -5.70 6.03
N LYS A 23 -15.11 -5.50 4.90
CA LYS A 23 -14.88 -4.34 4.02
C LYS A 23 -15.17 -3.01 4.72
N LYS A 24 -16.24 -2.94 5.52
CA LYS A 24 -16.60 -1.74 6.30
C LYS A 24 -15.54 -1.44 7.37
N ASN A 25 -15.06 -2.46 8.08
CA ASN A 25 -14.04 -2.30 9.11
C ASN A 25 -12.70 -1.84 8.53
N ASN A 26 -12.31 -2.35 7.37
CA ASN A 26 -11.08 -1.91 6.67
C ASN A 26 -11.16 -0.45 6.23
N ASN A 27 -12.32 0.01 5.75
CA ASN A 27 -12.52 1.40 5.39
C ASN A 27 -12.51 2.32 6.62
N ALA A 28 -13.09 1.89 7.74
CA ALA A 28 -13.04 2.63 9.00
C ALA A 28 -11.61 2.74 9.52
N ALA A 29 -10.82 1.66 9.48
CA ALA A 29 -9.40 1.68 9.87
C ALA A 29 -8.59 2.68 9.03
N LYS A 30 -8.79 2.71 7.71
CA LYS A 30 -8.15 3.69 6.81
C LYS A 30 -8.51 5.13 7.16
N GLN A 31 -9.77 5.39 7.54
CA GLN A 31 -10.20 6.74 7.95
C GLN A 31 -9.63 7.16 9.31
N VAL A 32 -9.45 6.23 10.25
CA VAL A 32 -8.84 6.52 11.56
C VAL A 32 -7.35 6.88 11.40
N VAL A 33 -6.62 6.19 10.53
CA VAL A 33 -5.22 6.53 10.21
C VAL A 33 -5.12 7.91 9.55
N ALA A 34 -5.97 8.18 8.55
CA ALA A 34 -6.03 9.49 7.89
C ALA A 34 -6.45 10.63 8.83
N ALA A 35 -7.29 10.35 9.83
CA ALA A 35 -7.66 11.31 10.86
C ALA A 35 -6.51 11.55 11.84
N ARG A 36 -5.79 10.51 12.29
CA ARG A 36 -4.68 10.64 13.25
C ARG A 36 -3.59 11.61 12.81
N GLY A 37 -3.22 11.60 11.53
CA GLY A 37 -2.28 12.57 10.95
C GLY A 37 -2.75 14.03 11.04
N LYS A 38 -4.07 14.30 11.09
CA LYS A 38 -4.62 15.66 11.24
C LYS A 38 -4.70 16.16 12.69
N TRP A 39 -4.63 15.26 13.69
CA TRP A 39 -4.80 15.60 15.11
C TRP A 39 -3.48 15.67 15.90
N GLY A 40 -2.32 15.61 15.23
CA GLY A 40 -1.01 15.72 15.90
C GLY A 40 -0.70 14.56 16.86
N LEU A 41 -1.39 13.44 16.71
CA LEU A 41 -1.03 12.20 17.40
C LEU A 41 0.22 11.61 16.76
N PRO A 42 1.16 11.04 17.54
CA PRO A 42 2.37 10.46 16.98
C PRO A 42 1.99 9.35 16.00
N ILE A 43 2.42 9.50 14.75
CA ILE A 43 2.33 8.46 13.73
C ILE A 43 3.23 7.29 14.14
N THR A 44 2.69 6.09 14.04
CA THR A 44 3.47 4.88 14.29
C THR A 44 4.51 4.70 13.20
N GLU A 45 5.60 4.00 13.50
CA GLU A 45 6.64 3.69 12.50
C GLU A 45 6.08 2.96 11.27
N ARG A 46 5.01 2.17 11.44
CA ARG A 46 4.29 1.50 10.36
C ARG A 46 3.47 2.46 9.50
N GLU A 47 2.82 3.46 10.09
CA GLU A 47 2.11 4.48 9.32
C GLU A 47 3.11 5.34 8.53
N GLN A 48 4.23 5.72 9.16
CA GLN A 48 5.33 6.42 8.47
C GLN A 48 5.91 5.58 7.32
N TYR A 49 6.07 4.26 7.53
CA TYR A 49 6.51 3.34 6.47
C TYR A 49 5.56 3.35 5.27
N ASP A 50 4.25 3.24 5.52
CA ASP A 50 3.24 3.21 4.47
C ASP A 50 3.20 4.56 3.71
N GLU A 51 3.32 5.68 4.42
CA GLU A 51 3.41 7.02 3.81
C GLU A 51 4.69 7.19 2.97
N ASP A 52 5.85 6.84 3.51
CA ASP A 52 7.12 6.95 2.80
C ASP A 52 7.14 6.07 1.55
N TYR A 53 6.56 4.86 1.61
CA TYR A 53 6.42 3.97 0.46
C TYR A 53 5.57 4.62 -0.64
N VAL A 54 4.42 5.19 -0.28
CA VAL A 54 3.53 5.87 -1.23
C VAL A 54 4.22 7.10 -1.84
N ASN A 55 4.91 7.89 -1.03
CA ASN A 55 5.61 9.09 -1.49
C ASN A 55 6.71 8.77 -2.49
N ILE A 56 7.52 7.74 -2.22
CA ILE A 56 8.59 7.31 -3.13
C ILE A 56 7.99 6.76 -4.43
N ASN A 57 6.95 5.92 -4.34
CA ASN A 57 6.27 5.39 -5.53
C ASN A 57 5.68 6.51 -6.40
N MET A 58 5.14 7.54 -5.76
CA MET A 58 4.62 8.73 -6.44
C MET A 58 5.75 9.52 -7.10
N ALA A 59 6.87 9.76 -6.40
CA ALA A 59 8.03 10.46 -6.95
C ALA A 59 8.60 9.75 -8.18
N ILE A 60 8.69 8.42 -8.15
CA ILE A 60 9.08 7.61 -9.32
C ILE A 60 8.11 7.83 -10.48
N SER A 61 6.81 7.79 -10.21
CA SER A 61 5.77 7.92 -11.24
C SER A 61 5.76 9.29 -11.94
N TYR A 62 6.22 10.33 -11.25
CA TYR A 62 6.34 11.70 -11.76
C TYR A 62 7.77 12.08 -12.16
N ALA A 63 8.72 11.13 -12.17
CA ALA A 63 10.06 11.40 -12.67
C ALA A 63 9.97 11.63 -14.19
N HIS A 64 10.42 12.80 -14.63
CA HIS A 64 10.41 13.18 -16.05
C HIS A 64 11.82 13.30 -16.65
N THR A 65 12.84 13.25 -15.79
CA THR A 65 14.25 13.33 -16.19
C THR A 65 15.05 12.20 -15.57
N GLU A 66 16.18 11.88 -16.20
CA GLU A 66 17.12 10.90 -15.65
C GLU A 66 17.66 11.34 -14.27
N ALA A 67 17.85 12.65 -14.07
CA ALA A 67 18.27 13.21 -12.79
C ALA A 67 17.25 12.96 -11.66
N ASP A 68 15.95 13.10 -11.94
CA ASP A 68 14.88 12.79 -10.98
C ASP A 68 14.87 11.30 -10.63
N LEU A 69 15.13 10.45 -11.62
CA LEU A 69 15.12 9.00 -11.47
C LEU A 69 16.32 8.51 -10.64
N ILE A 70 17.50 9.08 -10.87
CA ILE A 70 18.69 8.86 -10.03
C ILE A 70 18.39 9.24 -8.57
N ARG A 71 17.71 10.37 -8.34
CA ARG A 71 17.32 10.79 -7.00
C ARG A 71 16.33 9.80 -6.38
N CYS A 72 15.34 9.34 -7.14
CA CYS A 72 14.39 8.32 -6.69
C CYS A 72 15.09 7.02 -6.29
N VAL A 73 16.08 6.54 -7.06
CA VAL A 73 16.86 5.33 -6.73
C VAL A 73 17.63 5.48 -5.41
N GLN A 74 18.16 6.67 -5.14
CA GLN A 74 18.79 6.97 -3.85
C GLN A 74 17.77 6.94 -2.70
N ASP A 75 16.58 7.50 -2.91
CA ASP A 75 15.51 7.51 -1.91
C ASP A 75 14.98 6.09 -1.62
N ILE A 76 14.83 5.25 -2.65
CA ILE A 76 14.48 3.82 -2.50
C ILE A 76 15.52 3.09 -1.63
N SER A 77 16.81 3.39 -1.85
CA SER A 77 17.90 2.80 -1.06
C SER A 77 17.88 3.27 0.41
N ARG A 78 17.59 4.56 0.64
CA ARG A 78 17.42 5.10 2.00
C ARG A 78 16.21 4.48 2.70
N PHE A 79 15.10 4.31 1.99
CA PHE A 79 13.88 3.68 2.48
C PHE A 79 14.15 2.26 2.97
N LYS A 80 14.82 1.43 2.15
CA LYS A 80 15.19 0.07 2.55
C LYS A 80 16.02 0.05 3.83
N ASN A 81 17.00 0.94 3.94
CA ASN A 81 17.88 0.99 5.11
C ASN A 81 17.15 1.47 6.37
N LYS A 82 16.25 2.45 6.24
CA LYS A 82 15.42 2.99 7.33
C LYS A 82 14.47 1.93 7.90
N TYR A 83 13.90 1.11 7.03
CA TYR A 83 12.86 0.14 7.38
C TYR A 83 13.30 -1.32 7.29
N LYS A 84 14.61 -1.58 7.36
CA LYS A 84 15.21 -2.92 7.19
C LYS A 84 14.65 -3.99 8.14
N HIS A 85 14.09 -3.58 9.28
CA HIS A 85 13.48 -4.45 10.29
C HIS A 85 12.02 -4.80 9.97
N ILE A 86 11.38 -4.11 9.02
CA ILE A 86 10.03 -4.40 8.57
C ILE A 86 10.09 -5.57 7.57
N LYS A 87 9.41 -6.68 7.90
CA LYS A 87 9.48 -7.94 7.13
C LYS A 87 9.15 -7.79 5.62
N SER A 88 8.25 -6.87 5.27
CA SER A 88 7.83 -6.64 3.87
C SER A 88 8.80 -5.75 3.07
N VAL A 89 9.76 -5.08 3.71
CA VAL A 89 10.60 -4.05 3.08
C VAL A 89 11.37 -4.55 1.87
N THR A 90 11.79 -5.82 1.87
CA THR A 90 12.54 -6.40 0.75
C THR A 90 11.67 -6.52 -0.50
N THR A 91 10.44 -7.02 -0.36
CA THR A 91 9.49 -7.14 -1.48
C THR A 91 9.06 -5.77 -1.99
N ASP A 92 8.81 -4.84 -1.08
CA ASP A 92 8.39 -3.48 -1.42
C ASP A 92 9.53 -2.69 -2.09
N PHE A 93 10.78 -2.89 -1.66
CA PHE A 93 11.97 -2.35 -2.31
C PHE A 93 12.14 -2.86 -3.75
N GLU A 94 11.98 -4.16 -3.98
CA GLU A 94 12.04 -4.74 -5.33
C GLU A 94 10.95 -4.20 -6.24
N ALA A 95 9.74 -3.97 -5.70
CA ALA A 95 8.63 -3.37 -6.44
C ALA A 95 8.95 -1.92 -6.85
N LEU A 96 9.51 -1.11 -5.96
CA LEU A 96 9.90 0.27 -6.25
C LEU A 96 11.01 0.35 -7.32
N LEU A 97 12.03 -0.51 -7.23
CA LEU A 97 13.08 -0.58 -8.26
C LEU A 97 12.51 -0.96 -9.63
N LYS A 98 11.58 -1.91 -9.66
CA LYS A 98 10.91 -2.31 -10.91
C LYS A 98 10.11 -1.15 -11.50
N GLU A 99 9.46 -0.34 -10.69
CA GLU A 99 8.74 0.85 -11.18
C GLU A 99 9.70 1.92 -11.70
N ALA A 100 10.82 2.15 -11.01
CA ALA A 100 11.85 3.08 -11.48
C ALA A 100 12.40 2.66 -12.85
N GLY A 101 12.71 1.38 -13.05
CA GLY A 101 13.19 0.88 -14.35
C GLY A 101 12.16 1.01 -15.48
N LYS A 102 10.85 0.94 -15.19
CA LYS A 102 9.81 1.23 -16.20
C LYS A 102 9.79 2.70 -16.61
N GLN A 103 10.01 3.60 -15.64
CA GLN A 103 10.01 5.04 -15.92
C GLN A 103 11.29 5.44 -16.66
N GLU A 104 12.43 4.84 -16.34
CA GLU A 104 13.69 5.01 -17.07
C GLU A 104 13.49 4.67 -18.55
N ALA A 105 12.90 3.50 -18.83
CA ALA A 105 12.58 3.08 -20.19
C ALA A 105 11.67 4.05 -20.96
N ARG A 106 10.81 4.83 -20.26
CA ARG A 106 9.94 5.84 -20.88
C ARG A 106 10.67 7.16 -21.16
N ILE A 107 11.59 7.55 -20.29
CA ILE A 107 12.36 8.80 -20.43
C ILE A 107 13.40 8.65 -21.55
N CYS A 108 13.95 7.45 -21.74
CA CYS A 108 14.98 7.17 -22.74
C CYS A 108 14.45 6.78 -24.14
N THR A 109 13.14 6.68 -24.33
CA THR A 109 12.46 6.50 -25.64
C THR A 109 12.00 7.82 -26.22
#